data_AF-A0A3C0DKX0-F1
#
_entry.id   AF-A0A3C0DKX0-F1
#
_cell.length_a   1.000
_cell.length_b   1.000
_cell.length_c   1.000
_cell.angle_alpha   90.00
_cell.angle_beta   90.00
_cell.angle_gamma   90.00
#
_symmetry.space_group_name_H-M   'P 1'
#
loop_
_entity.id
_entity.type
_entity.pdbx_description
1 polymer ?
#
loop_
_entity_poly.entity_id
_entity_poly.type
_entity_poly.pdbx_seq_one_letter_code
_entity_poly.pdbx_strand_id
1 'polypeptide(L)'
;AEGCAGTDADAEGRLLRLAAAVEKNSEHPLAQAIVIKARDNGITIPEATSFEALPGYGVAAVVEGQTLLIGNTRLMESKGIA
;
A
#
# COMPACT_ATOMS: atom_id res chain seq x y z
N ALA A 1 -12.85 -0.35 -19.13
CA ALA A 1 -12.84 -1.80 -18.84
C ALA A 1 -12.17 -1.95 -17.48
N GLU A 2 -12.94 -1.95 -16.39
CA GLU A 2 -12.39 -2.03 -15.03
C GLU A 2 -13.15 -3.12 -14.30
N GLY A 3 -12.54 -4.31 -14.28
CA GLY A 3 -13.08 -5.50 -13.63
C GLY A 3 -12.77 -5.47 -12.14
N CYS A 4 -13.74 -5.07 -11.34
CA CYS A 4 -13.72 -5.30 -9.90
C CYS A 4 -14.57 -6.54 -9.61
N ALA A 5 -13.98 -7.73 -9.82
CA ALA A 5 -14.53 -8.98 -9.34
C ALA A 5 -13.37 -9.74 -8.69
N GLY A 6 -13.41 -9.83 -7.37
CA GLY A 6 -12.46 -10.57 -6.58
C GLY A 6 -13.16 -11.00 -5.31
N THR A 7 -13.20 -12.31 -5.09
CA THR A 7 -13.68 -12.93 -3.87
C THR A 7 -12.83 -12.43 -2.68
N ASP A 8 -13.30 -12.54 -1.44
CA ASP A 8 -12.61 -11.98 -0.26
C ASP A 8 -11.12 -12.37 -0.14
N ALA A 9 -10.75 -13.56 -0.64
CA ALA A 9 -9.36 -14.03 -0.73
C ALA A 9 -8.50 -13.21 -1.71
N ASP A 10 -9.09 -12.72 -2.81
CA ASP A 10 -8.43 -11.85 -3.78
C ASP A 10 -8.27 -10.42 -3.25
N ALA A 11 -9.17 -9.98 -2.37
CA ALA A 11 -9.14 -8.65 -1.77
C ALA A 11 -7.99 -8.54 -0.76
N GLU A 12 -7.82 -9.56 0.10
CA GLU A 12 -6.71 -9.61 1.05
C GLU A 12 -5.35 -9.69 0.34
N GLY A 13 -5.24 -10.54 -0.70
CA GLY A 13 -4.03 -10.63 -1.51
C GLY A 13 -3.68 -9.31 -2.23
N ARG A 14 -4.69 -8.61 -2.76
CA ARG A 14 -4.49 -7.27 -3.35
C ARG A 14 -4.07 -6.24 -2.33
N LEU A 15 -4.71 -6.20 -1.17
CA LEU A 15 -4.36 -5.28 -0.10
C LEU A 15 -2.92 -5.51 0.36
N LEU A 16 -2.55 -6.76 0.59
CA LEU A 16 -1.20 -7.12 1.02
C LEU A 16 -0.15 -6.81 -0.04
N ARG A 17 -0.45 -7.07 -1.33
CA ARG A 17 0.40 -6.68 -2.48
C ARG A 17 0.68 -5.18 -2.50
N LEU A 18 -0.38 -4.40 -2.40
CA LEU A 18 -0.34 -2.95 -2.48
C LEU A 18 0.35 -2.33 -1.26
N ALA A 19 0.00 -2.78 -0.05
CA ALA A 19 0.65 -2.35 1.18
C ALA A 19 2.15 -2.68 1.14
N ALA A 20 2.52 -3.91 0.78
CA ALA A 20 3.92 -4.29 0.67
C ALA A 20 4.70 -3.44 -0.36
N ALA A 21 4.06 -2.99 -1.44
CA ALA A 21 4.71 -2.12 -2.42
C ALA A 21 5.08 -0.75 -1.83
N VAL A 22 4.14 -0.14 -1.09
CA VAL A 22 4.37 1.14 -0.41
C VAL A 22 5.39 0.97 0.72
N GLU A 23 5.21 -0.06 1.54
CA GLU A 23 6.03 -0.35 2.72
C GLU A 23 7.45 -0.83 2.38
N LYS A 24 7.69 -1.33 1.16
CA LYS A 24 9.04 -1.67 0.69
C LYS A 24 10.00 -0.47 0.72
N ASN A 25 9.49 0.76 0.56
CA ASN A 25 10.26 1.99 0.64
C ASN A 25 10.32 2.58 2.06
N SER A 26 9.66 1.96 3.02
CA SER A 26 9.58 2.38 4.42
C SER A 26 10.60 1.61 5.27
N GLU A 27 11.44 2.31 6.02
CA GLU A 27 12.50 1.71 6.85
C GLU A 27 11.98 1.15 8.20
N HIS A 28 10.67 1.21 8.44
CA HIS A 28 10.09 0.82 9.71
C HIS A 28 10.06 -0.72 9.89
N PRO A 29 10.32 -1.25 11.10
CA PRO A 29 10.23 -2.69 11.37
C PRO A 29 8.85 -3.30 11.05
N LEU A 30 7.77 -2.51 11.20
CA LEU A 30 6.41 -2.90 10.85
C LEU A 30 6.22 -3.06 9.34
N ALA A 31 6.82 -2.16 8.55
CA ALA A 31 6.80 -2.19 7.10
C ALA A 31 7.42 -3.48 6.56
N GLN A 32 8.57 -3.85 7.14
CA GLN A 32 9.26 -5.09 6.78
C GLN A 32 8.42 -6.34 7.04
N ALA A 33 7.64 -6.38 8.13
CA ALA A 33 6.78 -7.51 8.41
C ALA A 33 5.73 -7.74 7.31
N ILE A 34 5.18 -6.66 6.74
CA ILE A 34 4.21 -6.72 5.63
C ILE A 34 4.90 -7.22 4.35
N VAL A 35 6.09 -6.69 4.04
CA VAL A 35 6.88 -7.12 2.88
C VAL A 35 7.27 -8.60 2.98
N ILE A 36 7.68 -9.05 4.16
CA ILE A 36 7.99 -10.45 4.43
C ILE A 36 6.75 -11.32 4.23
N LYS A 37 5.59 -10.92 4.80
CA LYS A 37 4.34 -11.66 4.65
C LYS A 37 3.90 -11.77 3.19
N ALA A 38 4.03 -10.69 2.40
CA ALA A 38 3.74 -10.71 0.98
C ALA A 38 4.66 -11.68 0.21
N ARG A 39 5.96 -11.68 0.52
CA ARG A 39 6.92 -12.62 -0.08
C ARG A 39 6.65 -14.07 0.32
N ASP A 40 6.31 -14.31 1.58
CA ASP A 40 5.99 -15.65 2.12
C ASP A 40 4.73 -16.23 1.44
N ASN A 41 3.77 -15.36 1.14
CA ASN A 41 2.58 -15.71 0.36
C ASN A 41 2.84 -15.83 -1.16
N GLY A 42 4.09 -15.68 -1.63
CA GLY A 42 4.45 -15.75 -3.05
C GLY A 42 3.90 -14.61 -3.91
N ILE A 43 3.55 -13.48 -3.29
CA ILE A 43 2.96 -12.33 -3.98
C ILE A 43 4.06 -11.49 -4.61
N THR A 44 3.93 -11.22 -5.91
CA THR A 44 4.80 -10.27 -6.61
C THR A 44 4.50 -8.85 -6.12
N ILE A 45 5.48 -8.24 -5.47
CA ILE A 45 5.38 -6.87 -4.95
C ILE A 45 5.77 -5.90 -6.08
N PRO A 46 4.84 -5.08 -6.59
CA PRO A 46 5.15 -4.08 -7.60
C PRO A 46 6.06 -2.98 -7.04
N GLU A 47 6.71 -2.23 -7.93
CA GLU A 47 7.52 -1.08 -7.54
C GLU A 47 6.60 0.11 -7.23
N ALA A 48 6.84 0.74 -6.08
CA ALA A 48 6.19 1.99 -5.71
C ALA A 48 7.09 3.16 -6.10
N THR A 49 6.55 4.09 -6.87
CA THR A 49 7.19 5.34 -7.27
C THR A 49 6.56 6.52 -6.54
N SER A 50 7.23 7.67 -6.55
CA SER A 50 6.75 8.89 -5.87
C SER A 50 6.38 8.65 -4.39
N PHE A 51 7.18 7.84 -3.70
CA PHE A 51 6.99 7.59 -2.27
C PHE A 51 7.31 8.85 -1.47
N GLU A 52 6.35 9.27 -0.65
CA GLU A 52 6.41 10.44 0.21
C GLU A 52 6.01 10.01 1.63
N ALA A 53 6.95 10.05 2.56
CA ALA A 53 6.65 9.84 3.97
C ALA A 53 6.18 11.14 4.60
N LEU A 54 4.98 11.12 5.19
CA LEU A 54 4.35 12.24 5.88
C LEU A 54 4.43 11.98 7.39
N PRO A 55 5.52 12.41 8.07
CA PRO A 55 5.74 12.10 9.48
C PRO A 55 4.60 12.60 10.35
N GLY A 56 4.03 11.68 11.14
CA GLY A 56 2.87 11.95 11.99
C GLY A 56 1.50 11.83 11.29
N TYR A 57 1.47 11.54 10.00
CA TYR A 57 0.25 11.40 9.21
C TYR A 57 0.16 10.06 8.47
N GLY A 58 1.26 9.60 7.86
CA GLY A 58 1.30 8.36 7.09
C GLY A 58 2.31 8.42 5.95
N VAL A 59 2.03 7.70 4.87
CA VAL A 59 2.83 7.64 3.65
C VAL A 59 1.92 7.71 2.43
N ALA A 60 2.42 8.30 1.35
CA ALA A 60 1.80 8.33 0.04
C ALA A 60 2.75 7.71 -0.98
N ALA A 61 2.24 6.94 -1.94
CA ALA A 61 3.06 6.43 -3.04
C ALA A 61 2.20 6.11 -4.25
N VAL A 62 2.83 5.92 -5.40
CA VAL A 62 2.18 5.49 -6.64
C VAL A 62 2.59 4.07 -6.96
N VAL A 63 1.63 3.16 -7.07
CA VAL A 63 1.86 1.75 -7.38
C VAL A 63 1.05 1.41 -8.63
N GLU A 64 1.69 0.92 -9.69
CA GLU A 64 1.03 0.57 -10.96
C GLU A 64 0.21 1.73 -11.56
N GLY A 65 0.65 2.98 -11.34
CA GLY A 65 -0.05 4.19 -11.81
C GLY A 65 -1.24 4.61 -10.93
N GLN A 66 -1.50 3.92 -9.83
CA GLN A 66 -2.53 4.29 -8.85
C GLN A 66 -1.90 4.96 -7.63
N THR A 67 -2.51 6.04 -7.15
CA THR A 67 -2.08 6.71 -5.92
C THR A 67 -2.62 5.96 -4.70
N LEU A 68 -1.70 5.50 -3.85
CA LEU A 68 -1.99 4.87 -2.57
C LEU A 68 -1.61 5.78 -1.43
N LEU A 69 -2.48 5.80 -0.42
CA LEU A 69 -2.33 6.58 0.80
C LEU A 69 -2.52 5.64 1.97
N ILE A 70 -1.53 5.57 2.85
CA ILE A 70 -1.56 4.75 4.05
C ILE A 70 -1.31 5.68 5.23
N GLY A 71 -2.31 5.92 6.06
CA GLY A 71 -2.14 6.88 7.15
C GLY A 71 -3.40 7.07 7.99
N ASN A 72 -3.38 8.13 8.79
CA ASN A 72 -4.47 8.51 9.67
C ASN A 72 -5.60 9.25 8.93
N THR A 73 -6.71 9.49 9.63
CA THR A 73 -7.86 10.24 9.09
C THR A 73 -7.48 11.63 8.58
N ARG A 74 -6.55 12.33 9.25
CA ARG A 74 -6.10 13.66 8.80
C ARG A 74 -5.43 13.63 7.43
N LEU A 75 -4.69 12.56 7.12
CA LEU A 75 -4.12 12.36 5.79
C LEU A 75 -5.24 12.20 4.74
N MET A 76 -6.27 11.41 5.08
CA MET A 76 -7.40 11.16 4.20
C MET A 76 -8.21 12.44 3.94
N GLU A 77 -8.49 13.23 4.98
CA GLU A 77 -9.15 14.54 4.88
C GLU A 77 -8.31 15.52 4.05
N SER A 78 -7.00 15.59 4.27
CA SER A 78 -6.09 16.47 3.53
C SER A 78 -6.03 16.15 2.03
N LYS A 79 -6.29 14.89 1.65
CA LYS A 79 -6.32 14.45 0.25
C LYS A 79 -7.75 14.41 -0.33
N GLY A 80 -8.77 14.80 0.47
CA GLY A 80 -10.16 14.86 0.04
C GLY A 80 -10.83 13.50 -0.17
N ILE A 81 -10.37 12.46 0.55
CA ILE A 81 -10.90 11.10 0.46
C ILE A 81 -12.00 10.84 1.50
N ALA A 82 -11.87 11.45 2.68
CA ALA A 82 -12.80 11.33 3.81
C ALA A 82 -13.50 12.66 4.08
#